data_AF-A0A1H8YKP6-F1
#
_entry.id   AF-A0A1H8YKP6-F1
#
_cell.length_a   1.000
_cell.length_b   1.000
_cell.length_c   1.000
_cell.angle_alpha   90.00
_cell.angle_beta   90.00
_cell.angle_gamma   90.00
#
_symmetry.space_group_name_H-M   'P 1'
#
loop_
_entity.id
_entity.type
_entity.pdbx_description
1 polymer ?
#
loop_
_entity_poly.entity_id
_entity_poly.type
_entity_poly.pdbx_seq_one_letter_code
_entity_poly.pdbx_strand_id
1 'polypeptide(L)'
;MRYRVEAAERPDGLYATLEGRTFAAERSTTDGTLLLSLLPDDEDTPEGFDREHEGRPARVVLASEVPATFTLQSYCEYDNELFEVAPGEQTELTLRWTQHDPVRAAQLGLTDFSVTVPAKQLTGLWQTRRDYRTEAHEETDGDQSKLLRAIGRTLRAVPGGWTRVGAQFRQIGDYSELEVRAIGDENGPVSVSLPAPPQLTTLFAQLRAAMYQPESGTWFQGTFTLDTEAQFDFDFDADAEPVWRLPPHDNGRPNSQSYALELANFARSPKQLPEWLAAKAETPLDIAFRQARVVDAHNEGERPVVNRPPVPPDQVRGVLDYLFRAPVAMHRPAPQPDIFAPGGPPDVPQAFHTDGAWIWPAAVPHYLRKYGVPPEPELVEHIRAAGFRPPMVRELVRATAEADVLGQPRPKRSEADLPDDTALARVAREGDPGRPLRAAETLALLQQRLVEHGVPASAYRIGANEVPVDDVWTLRRADNGWEISRPPSTEPVAFPNLADAARYLLGTLLMLPPRAPDESDQPADWPILPQRGEPPLSFYRGKRLIVLPAGVTVQRYGNETGNLVHSASARFEETSLTPAREREHQQYRVQRALRVLTGVTAPWGPMPGGAVAYLLPRPIAQHVEAGALSRV
;
A
#
# COMPACT_ATOMS: atom_id res chain seq x y z
N MET A 1 3.65 -21.15 20.16
CA MET A 1 4.18 -20.14 21.09
C MET A 1 3.00 -19.33 21.60
N ARG A 2 2.84 -19.17 22.91
CA ARG A 2 1.80 -18.28 23.47
C ARG A 2 2.36 -16.85 23.51
N TYR A 3 1.52 -15.85 23.25
CA TYR A 3 1.90 -14.44 23.31
C TYR A 3 1.32 -13.81 24.58
N ARG A 4 2.12 -12.97 25.25
CA ARG A 4 1.71 -12.18 26.40
C ARG A 4 2.23 -10.76 26.21
N VAL A 5 1.50 -9.78 26.75
CA VAL A 5 1.94 -8.39 26.78
C VAL A 5 1.95 -7.91 28.23
N GLU A 6 3.01 -7.22 28.62
CA GLU A 6 3.07 -6.48 29.89
C GLU A 6 2.92 -4.99 29.58
N ALA A 7 1.81 -4.39 29.98
CA ALA A 7 1.46 -3.00 29.61
C ALA A 7 1.15 -2.10 30.81
N ALA A 8 1.41 -2.56 32.04
CA ALA A 8 1.07 -1.84 33.26
C ALA A 8 1.90 -0.55 33.41
N GLU A 9 3.21 -0.63 33.29
CA GLU A 9 4.11 0.53 33.38
C GLU A 9 4.59 0.90 31.98
N ARG A 10 4.08 2.01 31.43
CA ARG A 10 4.43 2.49 30.09
C ARG A 10 5.27 3.77 30.22
N PRO A 11 6.35 3.91 29.44
CA PRO A 11 7.21 5.09 29.47
C PRO A 11 6.60 6.28 28.71
N ASP A 12 5.27 6.40 28.64
CA ASP A 12 4.61 7.42 27.82
C ASP A 12 4.81 8.81 28.45
N GLY A 13 5.29 9.77 27.67
CA GLY A 13 5.55 11.11 28.19
C GLY A 13 6.62 11.87 27.43
N LEU A 14 6.99 13.04 27.98
CA LEU A 14 8.06 13.90 27.46
C LEU A 14 9.37 13.59 28.19
N TYR A 15 10.45 13.57 27.43
CA TYR A 15 11.81 13.31 27.89
C TYR A 15 12.78 14.34 27.33
N ALA A 16 13.91 14.49 28.01
CA ALA A 16 15.03 15.33 27.59
C ALA A 16 16.31 14.50 27.56
N THR A 17 17.19 14.80 26.61
CA THR A 17 18.58 14.32 26.64
C THR A 17 19.49 15.47 27.03
N LEU A 18 20.25 15.30 28.11
CA LEU A 18 21.21 16.28 28.60
C LEU A 18 22.51 15.54 28.94
N GLU A 19 23.63 16.01 28.39
CA GLU A 19 24.97 15.40 28.59
C GLU A 19 25.00 13.88 28.27
N GLY A 20 24.23 13.46 27.27
CA GLY A 20 24.13 12.06 26.86
C GLY A 20 23.26 11.16 27.75
N ARG A 21 22.68 11.69 28.83
CA ARG A 21 21.74 10.98 29.72
C ARG A 21 20.30 11.40 29.44
N THR A 22 19.36 10.47 29.60
CA THR A 22 17.92 10.69 29.37
C THR A 22 17.21 10.91 30.70
N PHE A 23 16.36 11.93 30.75
CA PHE A 23 15.57 12.33 31.92
C PHE A 23 14.09 12.42 31.54
N ALA A 24 13.19 12.11 32.48
CA ALA A 24 11.79 12.48 32.35
C ALA A 24 11.68 14.01 32.38
N ALA A 25 10.81 14.59 31.56
CA ALA A 25 10.71 16.03 31.42
C ALA A 25 9.25 16.51 31.47
N GLU A 26 9.01 17.59 32.21
CA GLU A 26 7.75 18.32 32.20
C GLU A 26 7.97 19.75 31.71
N ARG A 27 7.13 20.19 30.77
CA ARG A 27 7.24 21.54 30.21
C ARG A 27 6.42 22.53 31.04
N SER A 28 7.10 23.57 31.53
CA SER A 28 6.42 24.70 32.16
C SER A 28 5.59 25.48 31.15
N THR A 29 4.38 25.85 31.53
CA THR A 29 3.44 26.61 30.69
C THR A 29 3.66 28.12 30.77
N THR A 30 4.52 28.61 31.69
CA THR A 30 4.61 30.04 32.04
C THR A 30 5.94 30.71 31.73
N ASP A 31 7.06 29.97 31.73
CA ASP A 31 8.41 30.57 31.74
C ASP A 31 9.42 29.90 30.79
N GLY A 32 8.96 28.97 29.94
CA GLY A 32 9.83 28.31 28.96
C GLY A 32 10.89 27.39 29.58
N THR A 33 10.72 26.98 30.84
CA THR A 33 11.59 26.01 31.51
C THR A 33 11.12 24.57 31.33
N LEU A 34 12.03 23.63 31.55
CA LEU A 34 11.76 22.20 31.68
C LEU A 34 12.13 21.76 33.09
N LEU A 35 11.25 20.98 33.73
CA LEU A 35 11.58 20.23 34.94
C LEU A 35 12.09 18.85 34.51
N LEU A 36 13.36 18.56 34.78
CA LEU A 36 13.97 17.26 34.51
C LEU A 36 13.99 16.42 35.79
N SER A 37 13.56 15.17 35.70
CA SER A 37 13.54 14.22 36.82
C SER A 37 14.29 12.94 36.44
N LEU A 38 14.96 12.34 37.42
CA LEU A 38 15.63 11.04 37.23
C LEU A 38 14.62 9.94 36.89
N LEU A 39 15.07 8.96 36.11
CA LEU A 39 14.30 7.78 35.80
C LEU A 39 14.33 6.80 36.99
N PRO A 40 13.34 5.91 37.16
CA PRO A 40 13.23 5.05 38.35
C PRO A 40 14.48 4.21 38.63
N ASP A 41 15.17 3.77 37.58
CA ASP A 41 16.33 2.87 37.65
C ASP A 41 17.68 3.62 37.70
N ASP A 42 17.67 4.95 37.82
CA ASP A 42 18.90 5.75 37.94
C ASP A 42 19.45 5.70 39.37
N GLU A 43 20.61 5.06 39.56
CA GLU A 43 21.26 4.94 40.87
C GLU A 43 22.05 6.20 41.29
N ASP A 44 22.59 6.95 40.32
CA ASP A 44 23.43 8.12 40.55
C ASP A 44 22.73 9.46 40.27
N THR A 45 22.69 10.35 41.26
CA THR A 45 22.18 11.74 41.11
C THR A 45 23.24 12.66 40.50
N PRO A 46 23.00 13.27 39.33
CA PRO A 46 23.93 14.24 38.72
C PRO A 46 24.03 15.55 39.52
N GLU A 47 25.11 16.28 39.29
CA GLU A 47 25.31 17.62 39.87
C GLU A 47 24.20 18.60 39.41
N GLY A 48 23.65 19.37 40.35
CA GLY A 48 22.59 20.35 40.12
C GLY A 48 21.16 19.81 40.15
N PHE A 49 20.95 18.51 40.42
CA PHE A 49 19.63 17.92 40.71
C PHE A 49 19.26 18.08 42.19
N ASP A 50 19.21 19.33 42.64
CA ASP A 50 19.05 19.69 44.07
C ASP A 50 17.59 19.78 44.53
N ARG A 51 16.62 19.51 43.64
CA ARG A 51 15.18 19.53 43.95
C ARG A 51 14.62 18.11 44.00
N GLU A 52 13.40 17.99 44.48
CA GLU A 52 12.66 16.73 44.48
C GLU A 52 11.28 16.94 43.82
N HIS A 53 10.89 16.03 42.95
CA HIS A 53 9.57 15.98 42.30
C HIS A 53 9.08 14.54 42.26
N GLU A 54 7.87 14.30 42.77
CA GLU A 54 7.28 12.94 42.91
C GLU A 54 8.21 11.91 43.58
N GLY A 55 9.00 12.36 44.56
CA GLY A 55 9.93 11.47 45.28
C GLY A 55 11.26 11.23 44.57
N ARG A 56 11.55 11.94 43.47
CA ARG A 56 12.77 11.77 42.66
C ARG A 56 13.59 13.06 42.59
N PRO A 57 14.94 12.98 42.57
CA PRO A 57 15.76 14.16 42.35
C PRO A 57 15.45 14.81 41.00
N ALA A 58 15.38 16.14 41.00
CA ALA A 58 14.94 16.93 39.87
C ALA A 58 15.73 18.23 39.72
N ARG A 59 15.75 18.77 38.51
CA ARG A 59 16.42 20.03 38.14
C ARG A 59 15.55 20.82 37.18
N VAL A 60 15.42 22.12 37.41
CA VAL A 60 14.80 23.03 36.43
C VAL A 60 15.88 23.61 35.54
N VAL A 61 15.68 23.55 34.23
CA VAL A 61 16.59 24.09 33.21
C VAL A 61 15.80 24.92 32.20
N LEU A 62 16.46 25.84 31.50
CA LEU A 62 15.81 26.52 30.38
C LEU A 62 15.63 25.53 29.22
N ALA A 63 14.50 25.58 28.52
CA ALA A 63 14.28 24.68 27.38
C ALA A 63 15.34 24.87 26.26
N SER A 64 15.93 26.06 26.16
CA SER A 64 17.03 26.36 25.22
C SER A 64 18.37 25.74 25.61
N GLU A 65 18.56 25.36 26.87
CA GLU A 65 19.78 24.70 27.36
C GLU A 65 19.74 23.18 27.12
N VAL A 66 18.57 22.65 26.75
CA VAL A 66 18.40 21.24 26.44
C VAL A 66 18.59 21.02 24.94
N PRO A 67 19.59 20.22 24.52
CA PRO A 67 19.90 20.04 23.10
C PRO A 67 18.79 19.31 22.34
N ALA A 68 18.11 18.37 23.00
CA ALA A 68 17.01 17.61 22.41
C ALA A 68 15.97 17.20 23.45
N THR A 69 14.70 17.34 23.08
CA THR A 69 13.57 16.73 23.77
C THR A 69 12.90 15.71 22.86
N PHE A 70 12.18 14.75 23.43
CA PHE A 70 11.43 13.78 22.65
C PHE A 70 10.23 13.27 23.42
N THR A 71 9.20 12.83 22.71
CA THR A 71 8.06 12.13 23.30
C THR A 71 8.16 10.64 23.05
N LEU A 72 7.75 9.85 24.02
CA LEU A 72 7.48 8.43 23.87
C LEU A 72 5.97 8.19 23.93
N GLN A 73 5.48 7.35 23.03
CA GLN A 73 4.09 6.95 22.97
C GLN A 73 3.99 5.45 22.73
N SER A 74 3.26 4.75 23.59
CA SER A 74 3.02 3.31 23.46
C SER A 74 1.89 3.03 22.48
N TYR A 75 2.11 2.01 21.67
CA TYR A 75 1.15 1.47 20.73
C TYR A 75 1.05 -0.05 20.94
N CYS A 76 -0.10 -0.60 20.62
CA CYS A 76 -0.35 -2.02 20.82
C CYS A 76 -1.08 -2.64 19.63
N GLU A 77 -1.02 -3.97 19.60
CA GLU A 77 -1.81 -4.80 18.71
C GLU A 77 -2.96 -5.42 19.50
N TYR A 78 -4.17 -5.29 18.97
CA TYR A 78 -5.39 -5.88 19.52
C TYR A 78 -6.28 -6.36 18.38
N ASP A 79 -6.71 -7.63 18.42
CA ASP A 79 -7.58 -8.24 17.40
C ASP A 79 -7.04 -8.06 15.95
N ASN A 80 -5.72 -8.19 15.80
CA ASN A 80 -4.97 -7.96 14.56
C ASN A 80 -5.11 -6.52 13.99
N GLU A 81 -5.35 -5.53 14.84
CA GLU A 81 -5.31 -4.11 14.49
C GLU A 81 -4.37 -3.32 15.39
N LEU A 82 -3.93 -2.16 14.89
CA LEU A 82 -2.98 -1.30 15.58
C LEU A 82 -3.68 -0.15 16.26
N PHE A 83 -3.28 0.12 17.50
CA PHE A 83 -3.85 1.18 18.31
C PHE A 83 -2.76 1.97 19.04
N GLU A 84 -2.98 3.27 19.20
CA GLU A 84 -2.33 4.08 20.21
C GLU A 84 -2.95 3.76 21.57
N VAL A 85 -2.13 3.56 22.60
CA VAL A 85 -2.62 3.40 23.97
C VAL A 85 -2.85 4.79 24.56
N ALA A 86 -4.08 5.14 24.87
CA ALA A 86 -4.39 6.42 25.48
C ALA A 86 -3.84 6.48 26.94
N PRO A 87 -3.50 7.68 27.45
CA PRO A 87 -3.20 7.86 28.87
C PRO A 87 -4.40 7.41 29.73
N GLY A 88 -4.16 6.67 30.81
CA GLY A 88 -5.23 6.15 31.66
C GLY A 88 -4.83 4.99 32.55
N GLU A 89 -5.84 4.34 33.16
CA GLU A 89 -5.69 3.22 34.08
C GLU A 89 -4.89 2.05 33.47
N GLN A 90 -4.17 1.32 34.31
CA GLN A 90 -3.20 0.32 33.85
C GLN A 90 -3.83 -1.06 33.54
N THR A 91 -5.01 -1.35 34.10
CA THR A 91 -5.67 -2.67 33.95
C THR A 91 -6.63 -2.70 32.77
N GLU A 92 -7.39 -1.63 32.56
CA GLU A 92 -8.30 -1.42 31.43
C GLU A 92 -7.76 -0.28 30.56
N LEU A 93 -7.34 -0.62 29.35
CA LEU A 93 -6.67 0.30 28.44
C LEU A 93 -7.67 0.85 27.43
N THR A 94 -7.74 2.16 27.34
CA THR A 94 -8.41 2.83 26.22
C THR A 94 -7.46 2.86 25.03
N LEU A 95 -7.86 2.21 23.95
CA LEU A 95 -7.11 2.08 22.71
C LEU A 95 -7.73 2.98 21.65
N ARG A 96 -6.92 3.80 20.98
CA ARG A 96 -7.33 4.66 19.85
C ARG A 96 -6.79 4.08 18.56
N TRP A 97 -7.67 3.79 17.62
CA TRP A 97 -7.30 3.16 16.36
C TRP A 97 -6.44 4.10 15.52
N THR A 98 -5.38 3.58 14.91
CA THR A 98 -4.39 4.42 14.20
C THR A 98 -4.88 4.89 12.83
N GLN A 99 -6.06 4.46 12.39
CA GLN A 99 -6.64 4.78 11.10
C GLN A 99 -7.86 5.67 11.24
N HIS A 100 -8.20 6.37 10.16
CA HIS A 100 -9.24 7.39 10.13
C HIS A 100 -10.34 7.06 9.11
N ASP A 101 -10.88 5.83 9.19
CA ASP A 101 -12.03 5.40 8.38
C ASP A 101 -13.26 5.13 9.28
N PRO A 102 -14.27 6.03 9.29
CA PRO A 102 -15.43 5.88 10.17
C PRO A 102 -16.28 4.64 9.85
N VAL A 103 -16.34 4.22 8.59
CA VAL A 103 -17.10 3.03 8.18
C VAL A 103 -16.41 1.79 8.73
N ARG A 104 -15.10 1.68 8.57
CA ARG A 104 -14.32 0.55 9.11
C ARG A 104 -14.30 0.55 10.62
N ALA A 105 -14.18 1.70 11.27
CA ALA A 105 -14.24 1.81 12.72
C ALA A 105 -15.55 1.23 13.27
N ALA A 106 -16.70 1.61 12.68
CA ALA A 106 -17.99 1.06 13.06
C ALA A 106 -18.10 -0.46 12.80
N GLN A 107 -17.57 -0.94 11.67
CA GLN A 107 -17.53 -2.37 11.34
C GLN A 107 -16.67 -3.18 12.31
N LEU A 108 -15.58 -2.60 12.80
CA LEU A 108 -14.70 -3.19 13.82
C LEU A 108 -15.29 -3.11 15.24
N GLY A 109 -16.40 -2.39 15.42
CA GLY A 109 -17.04 -2.20 16.72
C GLY A 109 -16.36 -1.14 17.59
N LEU A 110 -15.67 -0.20 16.97
CA LEU A 110 -15.05 0.93 17.66
C LEU A 110 -16.09 2.04 17.87
N THR A 111 -15.98 2.73 19.01
CA THR A 111 -16.78 3.94 19.33
C THR A 111 -15.84 5.13 19.34
N ASP A 112 -16.11 6.15 18.52
CA ASP A 112 -15.22 7.30 18.33
C ASP A 112 -13.76 6.87 18.08
N PHE A 113 -13.59 5.91 17.16
CA PHE A 113 -12.30 5.30 16.80
C PHE A 113 -11.59 4.59 17.97
N SER A 114 -12.29 4.33 19.07
CA SER A 114 -11.69 3.81 20.30
C SER A 114 -12.39 2.55 20.83
N VAL A 115 -11.68 1.81 21.67
CA VAL A 115 -12.21 0.65 22.42
C VAL A 115 -11.50 0.56 23.77
N THR A 116 -12.20 0.13 24.82
CA THR A 116 -11.59 -0.15 26.13
C THR A 116 -11.46 -1.65 26.32
N VAL A 117 -10.27 -2.13 26.64
CA VAL A 117 -9.99 -3.57 26.78
C VAL A 117 -9.04 -3.86 27.94
N PRO A 118 -9.14 -5.05 28.56
CA PRO A 118 -8.16 -5.50 29.52
C PRO A 118 -6.77 -5.65 28.88
N ALA A 119 -5.71 -5.19 29.54
CA ALA A 119 -4.34 -5.26 29.03
C ALA A 119 -3.89 -6.67 28.60
N LYS A 120 -4.43 -7.72 29.23
CA LYS A 120 -4.17 -9.13 28.91
C LYS A 120 -4.66 -9.58 27.52
N GLN A 121 -5.51 -8.80 26.86
CA GLN A 121 -6.02 -9.09 25.52
C GLN A 121 -5.12 -8.57 24.40
N LEU A 122 -4.11 -7.76 24.73
CA LEU A 122 -3.14 -7.29 23.75
C LEU A 122 -2.27 -8.44 23.25
N THR A 123 -1.91 -8.40 21.97
CA THR A 123 -1.04 -9.41 21.31
C THR A 123 0.34 -8.85 20.95
N GLY A 124 0.52 -7.53 21.04
CA GLY A 124 1.79 -6.86 20.81
C GLY A 124 1.82 -5.48 21.48
N LEU A 125 3.03 -5.00 21.74
CA LEU A 125 3.32 -3.69 22.32
C LEU A 125 4.63 -3.18 21.74
N TRP A 126 4.67 -1.91 21.37
CA TRP A 126 5.89 -1.20 20.99
C TRP A 126 5.78 0.27 21.38
N GLN A 127 6.91 0.97 21.35
CA GLN A 127 6.99 2.41 21.58
C GLN A 127 7.36 3.10 20.30
N THR A 128 6.75 4.26 20.07
CA THR A 128 7.25 5.24 19.10
C THR A 128 7.90 6.38 19.85
N ARG A 129 8.94 6.95 19.24
CA ARG A 129 9.64 8.13 19.72
C ARG A 129 9.57 9.21 18.64
N ARG A 130 9.26 10.44 19.06
CA ARG A 130 9.31 11.62 18.20
C ARG A 130 10.24 12.67 18.80
N ASP A 131 11.30 13.00 18.08
CA ASP A 131 12.31 13.97 18.48
C ASP A 131 11.89 15.40 18.14
N TYR A 132 12.11 16.31 19.09
CA TYR A 132 11.98 17.77 18.93
C TYR A 132 13.35 18.37 19.25
N ARG A 133 14.17 18.54 18.21
CA ARG A 133 15.53 19.09 18.32
C ARG A 133 15.54 20.61 18.15
N THR A 134 16.46 21.25 18.84
CA THR A 134 16.74 22.70 18.70
C THR A 134 17.88 22.96 17.71
N GLU A 135 18.86 22.05 17.59
CA GLU A 135 20.04 22.21 16.71
C GLU A 135 20.45 20.91 15.99
N ALA A 136 21.26 21.05 14.93
CA ALA A 136 21.75 19.96 14.09
C ALA A 136 22.82 19.11 14.81
N HIS A 137 22.96 17.86 14.37
CA HIS A 137 23.81 16.84 15.00
C HIS A 137 25.28 17.27 15.11
N GLU A 138 25.82 17.38 16.32
CA GLU A 138 27.27 17.36 16.55
C GLU A 138 27.77 15.91 16.38
N GLU A 139 28.83 15.73 15.59
CA GLU A 139 29.51 14.45 15.42
C GLU A 139 29.88 13.88 16.79
N THR A 140 29.16 12.87 17.23
CA THR A 140 29.50 12.16 18.45
C THR A 140 30.52 11.10 18.09
N ASP A 141 31.77 11.29 18.53
CA ASP A 141 32.82 10.27 18.56
C ASP A 141 32.43 9.18 19.59
N GLY A 142 31.37 8.44 19.27
CA GLY A 142 30.80 7.39 20.09
C GLY A 142 31.46 6.06 19.76
N ASP A 143 32.19 5.49 20.72
CA ASP A 143 32.70 4.13 20.61
C ASP A 143 31.53 3.14 20.47
N GLN A 144 31.35 2.61 19.26
CA GLN A 144 30.32 1.62 18.89
C GLN A 144 30.24 0.47 19.91
N SER A 145 31.38 -0.02 20.40
CA SER A 145 31.43 -1.13 21.35
C SER A 145 30.89 -0.75 22.72
N LYS A 146 31.09 0.51 23.16
CA LYS A 146 30.51 1.00 24.42
C LYS A 146 29.00 1.12 24.33
N LEU A 147 28.48 1.62 23.20
CA LEU A 147 27.04 1.75 22.97
C LEU A 147 26.33 0.39 22.94
N LEU A 148 26.88 -0.60 22.23
CA LEU A 148 26.35 -1.97 22.21
C LEU A 148 26.32 -2.61 23.61
N ARG A 149 27.37 -2.41 24.42
CA ARG A 149 27.39 -2.87 25.83
C ARG A 149 26.38 -2.14 26.70
N ALA A 150 26.16 -0.85 26.48
CA ALA A 150 25.13 -0.09 27.20
C ALA A 150 23.73 -0.61 26.86
N ILE A 151 23.43 -0.83 25.57
CA ILE A 151 22.18 -1.45 25.09
C ILE A 151 21.97 -2.81 25.76
N GLY A 152 22.98 -3.68 25.75
CA GLY A 152 22.90 -4.99 26.39
C GLY A 152 22.65 -4.91 27.90
N ARG A 153 23.27 -3.97 28.62
CA ARG A 153 23.01 -3.76 30.06
C ARG A 153 21.58 -3.29 30.32
N THR A 154 21.07 -2.34 29.53
CA THR A 154 19.69 -1.83 29.66
C THR A 154 18.68 -2.95 29.38
N LEU A 155 18.90 -3.76 28.34
CA LEU A 155 18.03 -4.90 28.04
C LEU A 155 18.09 -5.99 29.11
N ARG A 156 19.23 -6.17 29.78
CA ARG A 156 19.37 -7.16 30.85
C ARG A 156 18.49 -6.84 32.07
N ALA A 157 18.22 -5.57 32.32
CA ALA A 157 17.41 -5.10 33.44
C ALA A 157 15.90 -5.26 33.22
N VAL A 158 15.46 -5.60 32.00
CA VAL A 158 14.05 -5.80 31.68
C VAL A 158 13.48 -6.99 32.48
N PRO A 159 12.28 -6.84 33.09
CA PRO A 159 11.72 -7.84 34.00
C PRO A 159 11.30 -9.14 33.31
N GLY A 160 11.08 -10.17 34.14
CA GLY A 160 10.66 -11.51 33.73
C GLY A 160 11.85 -12.44 33.52
N GLY A 161 11.82 -13.65 34.10
CA GLY A 161 12.90 -14.65 33.99
C GLY A 161 13.04 -15.23 32.58
N TRP A 162 13.51 -14.42 31.63
CA TRP A 162 13.66 -14.77 30.22
C TRP A 162 14.95 -15.55 29.95
N THR A 163 14.92 -16.40 28.93
CA THR A 163 16.08 -17.10 28.38
C THR A 163 16.74 -16.31 27.25
N ARG A 164 15.96 -15.49 26.53
CA ARG A 164 16.44 -14.56 25.50
C ARG A 164 15.57 -13.30 25.48
N VAL A 165 16.19 -12.15 25.30
CA VAL A 165 15.51 -10.87 25.04
C VAL A 165 16.02 -10.27 23.74
N GLY A 166 15.13 -9.64 22.98
CA GLY A 166 15.45 -8.98 21.72
C GLY A 166 14.82 -7.60 21.65
N ALA A 167 15.52 -6.67 21.03
CA ALA A 167 15.04 -5.34 20.69
C ALA A 167 15.11 -5.14 19.18
N GLN A 168 13.99 -4.76 18.59
CA GLN A 168 13.93 -4.35 17.19
C GLN A 168 13.69 -2.84 17.12
N PHE A 169 14.70 -2.13 16.62
CA PHE A 169 14.72 -0.68 16.51
C PHE A 169 14.62 -0.25 15.04
N ARG A 170 13.79 0.74 14.75
CA ARG A 170 13.64 1.35 13.43
C ARG A 170 13.64 2.86 13.58
N GLN A 171 14.32 3.59 12.70
CA GLN A 171 14.31 5.05 12.76
C GLN A 171 14.38 5.68 11.36
N ILE A 172 13.75 6.85 11.23
CA ILE A 172 13.89 7.74 10.08
C ILE A 172 13.74 9.18 10.55
N GLY A 173 14.80 9.97 10.38
CA GLY A 173 14.84 11.36 10.85
C GLY A 173 14.53 11.48 12.33
N ASP A 174 13.45 12.21 12.64
CA ASP A 174 12.95 12.48 13.99
C ASP A 174 12.00 11.41 14.54
N TYR A 175 11.70 10.36 13.77
CA TYR A 175 10.75 9.31 14.16
C TYR A 175 11.44 7.97 14.37
N SER A 176 11.14 7.26 15.45
CA SER A 176 11.62 5.89 15.65
C SER A 176 10.58 4.97 16.31
N GLU A 177 10.69 3.68 16.03
CA GLU A 177 9.93 2.60 16.68
C GLU A 177 10.89 1.66 17.41
N LEU A 178 10.50 1.21 18.60
CA LEU A 178 11.21 0.21 19.38
C LEU A 178 10.25 -0.85 19.89
N GLU A 179 10.54 -2.10 19.58
CA GLU A 179 9.81 -3.27 20.07
C GLU A 179 10.76 -4.14 20.90
N VAL A 180 10.41 -4.43 22.15
CA VAL A 180 11.16 -5.34 23.02
C VAL A 180 10.35 -6.61 23.25
N ARG A 181 10.97 -7.75 22.97
CA ARG A 181 10.37 -9.08 23.19
C ARG A 181 11.31 -9.96 23.98
N ALA A 182 10.77 -10.60 25.01
CA ALA A 182 11.45 -11.63 25.76
C ALA A 182 10.83 -13.00 25.53
N ILE A 183 11.64 -14.05 25.61
CA ILE A 183 11.23 -15.45 25.53
C ILE A 183 11.65 -16.11 26.85
N GLY A 184 10.73 -16.74 27.55
CA GLY A 184 10.99 -17.45 28.82
C GLY A 184 10.29 -18.81 28.91
N ASP A 185 10.74 -19.63 29.87
CA ASP A 185 10.35 -21.05 30.02
C ASP A 185 9.81 -21.37 31.43
N GLU A 186 8.69 -20.75 31.83
CA GLU A 186 8.04 -21.20 33.08
C GLU A 186 7.01 -22.31 32.83
N ASN A 187 6.55 -22.53 31.59
CA ASN A 187 5.60 -23.61 31.23
C ASN A 187 5.61 -23.91 29.70
N GLY A 188 6.76 -23.82 29.04
CA GLY A 188 6.92 -23.83 27.57
C GLY A 188 7.15 -22.43 26.97
N PRO A 189 7.54 -22.32 25.69
CA PRO A 189 8.00 -21.05 25.11
C PRO A 189 6.85 -20.04 24.98
N VAL A 190 6.90 -19.01 25.83
CA VAL A 190 6.04 -17.82 25.78
C VAL A 190 6.84 -16.64 25.26
N SER A 191 6.32 -15.94 24.24
CA SER A 191 6.86 -14.65 23.81
C SER A 191 6.13 -13.55 24.57
N VAL A 192 6.88 -12.70 25.26
CA VAL A 192 6.34 -11.58 26.04
C VAL A 192 6.78 -10.27 25.40
N SER A 193 5.83 -9.42 25.00
CA SER A 193 6.11 -8.03 24.62
C SER A 193 6.18 -7.18 25.87
N LEU A 194 7.24 -6.38 25.98
CA LEU A 194 7.58 -5.62 27.18
C LEU A 194 7.71 -4.13 26.86
N PRO A 195 7.43 -3.24 27.83
CA PRO A 195 7.66 -1.83 27.65
C PRO A 195 9.17 -1.57 27.60
N ALA A 196 9.62 -0.82 26.60
CA ALA A 196 11.04 -0.52 26.47
C ALA A 196 11.46 0.57 27.48
N PRO A 197 12.61 0.42 28.16
CA PRO A 197 13.18 1.50 28.97
C PRO A 197 13.40 2.78 28.13
N PRO A 198 13.06 3.98 28.62
CA PRO A 198 13.12 5.22 27.84
C PRO A 198 14.48 5.49 27.19
N GLN A 199 15.56 5.15 27.90
CA GLN A 199 16.94 5.40 27.49
C GLN A 199 17.38 4.52 26.30
N LEU A 200 16.70 3.40 26.07
CA LEU A 200 17.12 2.41 25.05
C LEU A 200 17.03 2.99 23.63
N THR A 201 15.99 3.78 23.33
CA THR A 201 15.86 4.49 22.04
C THR A 201 16.99 5.48 21.82
N THR A 202 17.41 6.20 22.87
CA THR A 202 18.55 7.14 22.82
C THR A 202 19.84 6.42 22.47
N LEU A 203 20.11 5.27 23.12
CA LEU A 203 21.31 4.48 22.86
C LEU A 203 21.36 3.95 21.42
N PHE A 204 20.24 3.47 20.87
CA PHE A 204 20.18 3.06 19.47
C PHE A 204 20.35 4.22 18.49
N ALA A 205 19.75 5.39 18.78
CA ALA A 205 19.93 6.59 17.95
C ALA A 205 21.40 7.07 17.95
N GLN A 206 22.08 7.00 19.11
CA GLN A 206 23.52 7.27 19.22
C GLN A 206 24.35 6.23 18.46
N LEU A 207 23.97 4.95 18.51
CA LEU A 207 24.65 3.89 17.75
C LEU A 207 24.51 4.12 16.23
N ARG A 208 23.33 4.52 15.75
CA ARG A 208 23.14 4.93 14.35
C ARG A 208 24.05 6.08 13.94
N ALA A 209 24.10 7.11 14.77
CA ALA A 209 24.95 8.27 14.54
C ALA A 209 26.43 7.88 14.45
N ALA A 210 26.92 7.09 15.40
CA ALA A 210 28.30 6.60 15.42
C ALA A 210 28.64 5.68 14.24
N MET A 211 27.65 5.06 13.61
CA MET A 211 27.81 4.17 12.45
C MET A 211 27.58 4.88 11.10
N TYR A 212 27.35 6.20 11.09
CA TYR A 212 27.22 6.97 9.85
C TYR A 212 28.51 6.93 9.04
N GLN A 213 28.37 6.68 7.73
CA GLN A 213 29.46 6.76 6.78
C GLN A 213 29.15 7.83 5.72
N PRO A 214 30.07 8.77 5.45
CA PRO A 214 29.91 9.75 4.39
C PRO A 214 29.55 9.08 3.06
N GLU A 215 28.66 9.70 2.29
CA GLU A 215 28.12 9.23 1.01
C GLU A 215 27.25 7.97 1.05
N SER A 216 27.32 7.15 2.09
CA SER A 216 26.54 5.90 2.21
C SER A 216 25.36 6.03 3.19
N GLY A 217 25.45 6.95 4.15
CA GLY A 217 24.42 7.13 5.17
C GLY A 217 24.64 6.23 6.39
N THR A 218 23.56 5.96 7.12
CA THR A 218 23.53 5.04 8.28
C THR A 218 22.48 3.95 8.07
N TRP A 219 22.28 3.06 9.03
CA TRP A 219 21.30 1.98 8.94
C TRP A 219 19.90 2.42 9.40
N PHE A 220 18.84 1.79 8.90
CA PHE A 220 17.45 2.17 9.20
C PHE A 220 16.76 1.26 10.22
N GLN A 221 17.10 -0.03 10.21
CA GLN A 221 16.57 -1.04 11.10
C GLN A 221 17.71 -1.83 11.76
N GLY A 222 17.61 -2.07 13.06
CA GLY A 222 18.58 -2.84 13.83
C GLY A 222 17.86 -3.84 14.75
N THR A 223 18.40 -5.06 14.85
CA THR A 223 17.90 -6.10 15.74
C THR A 223 19.02 -6.51 16.69
N PHE A 224 18.82 -6.24 17.98
CA PHE A 224 19.74 -6.65 19.04
C PHE A 224 19.15 -7.84 19.77
N THR A 225 19.93 -8.89 19.98
CA THR A 225 19.51 -10.04 20.80
C THR A 225 20.50 -10.29 21.92
N LEU A 226 19.99 -10.73 23.07
CA LEU A 226 20.77 -11.00 24.28
C LEU A 226 20.24 -12.27 24.95
N ASP A 227 21.14 -13.17 25.34
CA ASP A 227 20.80 -14.35 26.13
C ASP A 227 21.22 -14.22 27.60
N THR A 228 20.88 -15.25 28.37
CA THR A 228 21.17 -15.32 29.82
C THR A 228 22.66 -15.44 30.15
N GLU A 229 23.50 -15.87 29.20
CA GLU A 229 24.95 -15.92 29.32
C GLU A 229 25.61 -14.57 29.00
N ALA A 230 24.81 -13.54 28.76
CA ALA A 230 25.23 -12.20 28.33
C ALA A 230 25.96 -12.20 26.97
N GLN A 231 25.72 -13.22 26.14
CA GLN A 231 26.11 -13.19 24.73
C GLN A 231 25.08 -12.37 23.98
N PHE A 232 25.56 -11.47 23.12
CA PHE A 232 24.70 -10.63 22.31
C PHE A 232 25.11 -10.66 20.85
N ASP A 233 24.15 -10.37 19.99
CA ASP A 233 24.31 -10.23 18.56
C ASP A 233 23.53 -9.00 18.07
N PHE A 234 24.05 -8.33 17.04
CA PHE A 234 23.44 -7.14 16.48
C PHE A 234 23.53 -7.13 14.95
N ASP A 235 22.38 -7.28 14.32
CA ASP A 235 22.19 -7.18 12.88
C ASP A 235 21.52 -5.86 12.51
N PHE A 236 21.87 -5.29 11.35
CA PHE A 236 21.24 -4.06 10.86
C PHE A 236 21.04 -4.08 9.33
N ASP A 237 20.11 -3.28 8.86
CA ASP A 237 19.81 -3.06 7.43
C ASP A 237 19.88 -1.56 7.11
N ALA A 238 20.68 -1.21 6.12
CA ALA A 238 20.92 0.17 5.67
C ALA A 238 20.32 0.50 4.30
N ASP A 239 19.68 -0.46 3.66
CA ASP A 239 19.24 -0.37 2.26
C ASP A 239 17.72 -0.56 2.14
N ALA A 240 17.16 -1.57 2.80
CA ALA A 240 15.74 -1.88 2.72
C ALA A 240 14.89 -0.88 3.54
N GLU A 241 13.66 -0.63 3.06
CA GLU A 241 12.69 0.12 3.86
C GLU A 241 12.41 -0.65 5.16
N PRO A 242 12.46 -0.01 6.34
CA PRO A 242 12.16 -0.67 7.59
C PRO A 242 10.75 -1.29 7.58
N VAL A 243 10.62 -2.46 8.20
CA VAL A 243 9.32 -3.12 8.35
C VAL A 243 8.57 -2.46 9.49
N TRP A 244 8.03 -1.27 9.26
CA TRP A 244 7.30 -0.49 10.26
C TRP A 244 6.05 -1.22 10.77
N ARG A 245 5.77 -1.11 12.07
CA ARG A 245 4.42 -1.40 12.57
C ARG A 245 3.50 -0.29 12.09
N LEU A 246 3.92 0.95 12.32
CA LEU A 246 3.25 2.17 11.94
C LEU A 246 4.28 3.16 11.38
N PRO A 247 4.38 3.33 10.05
CA PRO A 247 5.34 4.28 9.50
C PRO A 247 5.04 5.72 9.98
N PRO A 248 6.02 6.64 9.95
CA PRO A 248 5.80 8.03 10.31
C PRO A 248 4.68 8.63 9.46
N HIS A 249 3.62 9.03 10.13
CA HIS A 249 2.44 9.61 9.54
C HIS A 249 1.99 10.81 10.37
N ASP A 250 1.27 11.72 9.72
CA ASP A 250 0.62 12.86 10.33
C ASP A 250 -0.83 12.88 9.85
N ASN A 251 -1.79 12.70 10.76
CA ASN A 251 -3.24 12.68 10.48
C ASN A 251 -3.63 11.76 9.29
N GLY A 252 -3.06 10.54 9.27
CA GLY A 252 -3.35 9.53 8.25
C GLY A 252 -2.63 9.75 6.90
N ARG A 253 -1.66 10.68 6.81
CA ARG A 253 -0.82 10.88 5.63
C ARG A 253 0.65 10.58 5.95
N PRO A 254 1.45 10.04 5.02
CA PRO A 254 2.90 9.89 5.20
C PRO A 254 3.56 11.23 5.57
N ASN A 255 4.43 11.23 6.58
CA ASN A 255 5.16 12.43 6.98
C ASN A 255 6.48 12.53 6.21
N SER A 256 6.47 13.19 5.04
CA SER A 256 7.67 13.35 4.19
C SER A 256 8.79 14.15 4.86
N GLN A 257 8.48 14.96 5.88
CA GLN A 257 9.48 15.74 6.61
C GLN A 257 10.47 14.86 7.37
N SER A 258 10.02 13.75 7.98
CA SER A 258 10.91 12.81 8.69
C SER A 258 11.93 12.19 7.74
N TYR A 259 11.52 11.83 6.53
CA TYR A 259 12.40 11.29 5.50
C TYR A 259 13.37 12.34 4.93
N ALA A 260 12.93 13.60 4.80
CA ALA A 260 13.82 14.69 4.40
C ALA A 260 14.86 15.01 5.50
N LEU A 261 14.47 14.99 6.77
CA LEU A 261 15.36 15.15 7.91
C LEU A 261 16.41 14.03 8.00
N GLU A 262 16.05 12.80 7.62
CA GLU A 262 17.01 11.70 7.50
C GLU A 262 18.14 12.08 6.54
N LEU A 263 17.81 12.54 5.32
CA LEU A 263 18.80 12.89 4.31
C LEU A 263 19.63 14.13 4.69
N ALA A 264 19.04 15.04 5.48
CA ALA A 264 19.76 16.20 6.01
C ALA A 264 20.79 15.80 7.07
N ASN A 265 20.47 14.82 7.93
CA ASN A 265 21.37 14.36 9.00
C ASN A 265 22.39 13.31 8.52
N PHE A 266 21.98 12.42 7.62
CA PHE A 266 22.76 11.28 7.13
C PHE A 266 22.78 11.28 5.61
N ALA A 267 23.53 12.22 5.04
CA ALA A 267 23.60 12.44 3.60
C ALA A 267 24.09 11.19 2.85
N ARG A 268 23.48 10.94 1.69
CA ARG A 268 23.82 9.84 0.79
C ARG A 268 24.13 10.38 -0.60
N SER A 269 25.08 9.75 -1.27
CA SER A 269 25.30 9.97 -2.70
C SER A 269 24.10 9.44 -3.49
N PRO A 270 23.84 9.95 -4.70
CA PRO A 270 22.74 9.49 -5.54
C PRO A 270 22.75 7.99 -5.85
N LYS A 271 23.93 7.36 -5.85
CA LYS A 271 24.10 5.91 -6.07
C LYS A 271 23.75 5.06 -4.85
N GLN A 272 23.92 5.61 -3.64
CA GLN A 272 23.65 4.95 -2.36
C GLN A 272 22.28 5.31 -1.78
N LEU A 273 21.51 6.17 -2.46
CA LEU A 273 20.18 6.60 -2.04
C LEU A 273 19.12 5.59 -2.49
N PRO A 274 18.46 4.85 -1.58
CA PRO A 274 17.42 3.90 -1.97
C PRO A 274 16.21 4.58 -2.62
N GLU A 275 15.59 3.92 -3.61
CA GLU A 275 14.45 4.48 -4.36
C GLU A 275 13.28 4.84 -3.42
N TRP A 276 12.98 3.98 -2.44
CA TRP A 276 11.91 4.19 -1.46
C TRP A 276 12.14 5.46 -0.63
N LEU A 277 13.36 5.68 -0.15
CA LEU A 277 13.70 6.84 0.69
C LEU A 277 13.61 8.11 -0.14
N ALA A 278 14.12 8.06 -1.36
CA ALA A 278 14.07 9.20 -2.27
C ALA A 278 12.64 9.60 -2.64
N ALA A 279 11.75 8.62 -2.80
CA ALA A 279 10.32 8.83 -3.04
C ALA A 279 9.60 9.42 -1.83
N LYS A 280 9.83 8.88 -0.62
CA LYS A 280 9.18 9.36 0.61
C LYS A 280 9.72 10.69 1.13
N ALA A 281 10.97 11.00 0.84
CA ALA A 281 11.56 12.33 1.05
C ALA A 281 11.17 13.33 -0.07
N GLU A 282 10.39 12.91 -1.07
CA GLU A 282 9.98 13.68 -2.23
C GLU A 282 11.15 14.37 -2.96
N THR A 283 12.27 13.67 -3.11
CA THR A 283 13.43 14.19 -3.84
C THR A 283 13.18 14.11 -5.35
N PRO A 284 13.61 15.10 -6.15
CA PRO A 284 13.60 14.99 -7.61
C PRO A 284 14.51 13.85 -8.11
N LEU A 285 14.27 13.41 -9.35
CA LEU A 285 15.22 12.51 -10.03
C LEU A 285 16.58 13.22 -10.21
N ASP A 286 17.64 12.59 -9.70
CA ASP A 286 19.01 12.99 -10.01
C ASP A 286 19.46 12.36 -11.34
N ILE A 287 18.99 12.95 -12.44
CA ILE A 287 19.37 12.60 -13.80
C ILE A 287 19.96 13.83 -14.48
N ALA A 288 21.10 13.64 -15.14
CA ALA A 288 21.72 14.64 -16.00
C ALA A 288 21.42 14.31 -17.47
N PHE A 289 20.52 15.07 -18.10
CA PHE A 289 20.22 14.89 -19.51
C PHE A 289 21.25 15.57 -20.40
N ARG A 290 21.63 14.90 -21.50
CA ARG A 290 22.36 15.54 -22.61
C ARG A 290 21.36 16.10 -23.61
N GLN A 291 21.44 17.39 -23.90
CA GLN A 291 20.57 18.01 -24.90
C GLN A 291 21.24 18.01 -26.28
N ALA A 292 20.56 17.42 -27.26
CA ALA A 292 21.06 17.35 -28.61
C ALA A 292 20.85 18.67 -29.37
N ARG A 293 21.92 19.15 -30.01
CA ARG A 293 21.88 20.35 -30.85
C ARG A 293 21.38 20.02 -32.25
N VAL A 294 20.40 20.79 -32.70
CA VAL A 294 19.84 20.67 -34.06
C VAL A 294 20.90 20.96 -35.14
N VAL A 295 21.73 21.97 -34.91
CA VAL A 295 22.85 22.40 -35.76
C VAL A 295 24.01 22.87 -34.87
N ASP A 296 25.23 22.98 -35.39
CA ASP A 296 26.40 23.32 -34.56
C ASP A 296 26.47 24.81 -34.21
N ALA A 297 26.02 25.67 -35.12
CA ALA A 297 25.83 27.10 -34.89
C ALA A 297 24.74 27.66 -35.81
N HIS A 298 23.97 28.62 -35.32
CA HIS A 298 22.98 29.36 -36.13
C HIS A 298 22.69 30.72 -35.49
N ASN A 299 22.88 31.79 -36.27
CA ASN A 299 22.43 33.14 -35.94
C ASN A 299 21.19 33.48 -36.77
N GLU A 300 20.32 34.34 -36.24
CA GLU A 300 19.12 34.77 -36.93
C GLU A 300 19.45 35.46 -38.27
N GLY A 301 18.86 34.99 -39.37
CA GLY A 301 19.12 35.50 -40.72
C GLY A 301 20.34 34.88 -41.44
N GLU A 302 21.17 34.09 -40.75
CA GLU A 302 22.32 33.40 -41.34
C GLU A 302 22.01 31.92 -41.65
N ARG A 303 22.77 31.33 -42.58
CA ARG A 303 22.63 29.90 -42.88
C ARG A 303 23.11 29.06 -41.68
N PRO A 304 22.35 28.04 -41.25
CA PRO A 304 22.79 27.13 -40.20
C PRO A 304 24.09 26.41 -40.58
N VAL A 305 25.00 26.27 -39.62
CA VAL A 305 26.28 25.58 -39.79
C VAL A 305 26.19 24.17 -39.23
N VAL A 306 26.58 23.18 -40.05
CA VAL A 306 26.67 21.78 -39.66
C VAL A 306 28.01 21.23 -40.14
N ASN A 307 28.87 20.86 -39.20
CA ASN A 307 30.17 20.24 -39.43
C ASN A 307 30.25 18.91 -38.67
N ARG A 308 29.51 17.92 -39.17
CA ARG A 308 29.38 16.60 -38.56
C ARG A 308 29.54 15.52 -39.64
N PRO A 309 30.13 14.36 -39.31
CA PRO A 309 30.20 13.23 -40.24
C PRO A 309 28.79 12.76 -40.62
N PRO A 310 28.56 12.35 -41.89
CA PRO A 310 27.27 11.81 -42.31
C PRO A 310 26.97 10.49 -41.59
N VAL A 311 25.69 10.25 -41.31
CA VAL A 311 25.24 8.94 -40.82
C VAL A 311 25.43 7.91 -41.95
N PRO A 312 26.05 6.74 -41.68
CA PRO A 312 26.18 5.68 -42.68
C PRO A 312 24.82 5.31 -43.30
N PRO A 313 24.72 5.14 -44.64
CA PRO A 313 23.43 4.95 -45.31
C PRO A 313 22.60 3.76 -44.80
N ASP A 314 23.28 2.69 -44.37
CA ASP A 314 22.69 1.49 -43.77
C ASP A 314 22.10 1.75 -42.37
N GLN A 315 22.57 2.77 -41.67
CA GLN A 315 22.13 3.13 -40.30
C GLN A 315 21.04 4.19 -40.26
N VAL A 316 20.87 5.01 -41.33
CA VAL A 316 19.92 6.14 -41.37
C VAL A 316 18.51 5.71 -40.96
N ARG A 317 18.03 4.56 -41.45
CA ARG A 317 16.70 4.06 -41.12
C ARG A 317 16.56 3.75 -39.63
N GLY A 318 17.56 3.10 -39.03
CA GLY A 318 17.56 2.77 -37.60
C GLY A 318 17.63 4.02 -36.72
N VAL A 319 18.44 5.00 -37.12
CA VAL A 319 18.54 6.29 -36.41
C VAL A 319 17.21 7.05 -36.46
N LEU A 320 16.58 7.14 -37.63
CA LEU A 320 15.27 7.79 -37.77
C LEU A 320 14.19 7.07 -36.96
N ASP A 321 14.16 5.74 -36.99
CA ASP A 321 13.18 4.96 -36.23
C ASP A 321 13.33 5.20 -34.73
N TYR A 322 14.57 5.21 -34.22
CA TYR A 322 14.86 5.54 -32.83
C TYR A 322 14.37 6.94 -32.45
N LEU A 323 14.81 7.96 -33.21
CA LEU A 323 14.53 9.36 -32.90
C LEU A 323 13.04 9.71 -32.96
N PHE A 324 12.27 9.10 -33.87
CA PHE A 324 10.83 9.35 -33.99
C PHE A 324 9.99 8.52 -33.01
N ARG A 325 10.41 7.30 -32.66
CA ARG A 325 9.66 6.43 -31.74
C ARG A 325 9.96 6.65 -30.27
N ALA A 326 11.06 7.33 -29.95
CA ALA A 326 11.35 7.66 -28.57
C ALA A 326 10.20 8.47 -27.94
N PRO A 327 9.90 8.23 -26.65
CA PRO A 327 8.83 8.95 -25.96
C PRO A 327 8.97 10.48 -26.06
N VAL A 328 7.83 11.15 -26.23
CA VAL A 328 7.74 12.62 -26.23
C VAL A 328 7.72 13.09 -24.78
N ALA A 329 8.65 13.97 -24.41
CA ALA A 329 8.66 14.64 -23.12
C ALA A 329 7.75 15.87 -23.13
N MET A 330 7.78 16.65 -24.21
CA MET A 330 6.99 17.88 -24.35
C MET A 330 6.57 18.07 -25.80
N HIS A 331 5.36 18.58 -26.02
CA HIS A 331 4.83 18.89 -27.34
C HIS A 331 4.00 20.17 -27.30
N ARG A 332 4.14 21.01 -28.34
CA ARG A 332 3.23 22.11 -28.62
C ARG A 332 2.57 21.91 -29.99
N PRO A 333 1.28 22.23 -30.15
CA PRO A 333 0.54 21.93 -31.39
C PRO A 333 1.02 22.69 -32.64
N ALA A 334 1.61 23.87 -32.47
CA ALA A 334 2.01 24.71 -33.59
C ALA A 334 3.42 24.35 -34.10
N PRO A 335 3.60 24.11 -35.42
CA PRO A 335 4.92 23.90 -35.99
C PRO A 335 5.76 25.18 -35.96
N GLN A 336 7.09 25.01 -35.96
CA GLN A 336 8.07 26.08 -36.00
C GLN A 336 8.53 26.37 -37.43
N PRO A 337 9.04 27.59 -37.69
CA PRO A 337 9.72 27.90 -38.94
C PRO A 337 10.91 26.97 -39.20
N ASP A 338 11.12 26.62 -40.47
CA ASP A 338 12.28 25.86 -40.91
C ASP A 338 13.50 26.78 -41.03
N ILE A 339 14.56 26.52 -40.24
CA ILE A 339 15.77 27.36 -40.24
C ILE A 339 16.60 27.21 -41.53
N PHE A 340 16.41 26.14 -42.30
CA PHE A 340 17.03 25.95 -43.60
C PHE A 340 16.18 26.55 -44.75
N ALA A 341 14.91 26.85 -44.48
CA ALA A 341 13.98 27.46 -45.44
C ALA A 341 13.08 28.53 -44.77
N PRO A 342 13.65 29.64 -44.25
CA PRO A 342 12.95 30.60 -43.39
C PRO A 342 11.79 31.36 -44.06
N GLY A 343 11.74 31.39 -45.39
CA GLY A 343 10.64 32.00 -46.14
C GLY A 343 9.44 31.08 -46.41
N GLY A 344 9.50 29.81 -45.99
CA GLY A 344 8.44 28.82 -46.17
C GLY A 344 7.39 28.83 -45.05
N PRO A 345 6.24 28.15 -45.24
CA PRO A 345 5.29 27.92 -44.17
C PRO A 345 5.93 27.06 -43.05
N PRO A 346 5.64 27.34 -41.76
CA PRO A 346 6.13 26.53 -40.65
C PRO A 346 5.71 25.05 -40.76
N ASP A 347 6.70 24.14 -40.78
CA ASP A 347 6.46 22.70 -40.92
C ASP A 347 7.30 21.84 -39.95
N VAL A 348 8.17 22.46 -39.14
CA VAL A 348 9.04 21.75 -38.19
C VAL A 348 8.26 21.42 -36.91
N PRO A 349 8.14 20.14 -36.51
CA PRO A 349 7.38 19.80 -35.31
C PRO A 349 7.97 20.43 -34.04
N GLN A 350 7.11 21.02 -33.20
CA GLN A 350 7.48 21.58 -31.90
C GLN A 350 7.31 20.53 -30.80
N ALA A 351 8.22 19.57 -30.75
CA ALA A 351 8.26 18.58 -29.69
C ALA A 351 9.69 18.29 -29.26
N PHE A 352 9.83 17.75 -28.06
CA PHE A 352 11.07 17.24 -27.51
C PHE A 352 10.87 15.77 -27.15
N HIS A 353 11.79 14.94 -27.62
CA HIS A 353 11.83 13.52 -27.32
C HIS A 353 12.92 13.24 -26.29
N THR A 354 12.78 12.14 -25.57
CA THR A 354 13.81 11.66 -24.65
C THR A 354 13.85 10.13 -24.64
N ASP A 355 15.04 9.59 -24.43
CA ASP A 355 15.28 8.18 -24.09
C ASP A 355 15.69 7.99 -22.61
N GLY A 356 15.63 9.05 -21.81
CA GLY A 356 16.05 9.03 -20.41
C GLY A 356 17.52 9.42 -20.17
N ALA A 357 18.35 9.49 -21.21
CA ALA A 357 19.73 10.00 -21.13
C ALA A 357 19.92 11.25 -21.99
N TRP A 358 19.29 11.27 -23.17
CA TRP A 358 19.27 12.39 -24.09
C TRP A 358 17.89 13.04 -24.15
N ILE A 359 17.90 14.34 -24.46
CA ILE A 359 16.73 15.10 -24.89
C ILE A 359 17.05 15.70 -26.26
N TRP A 360 16.16 15.55 -27.24
CA TRP A 360 16.35 16.17 -28.56
C TRP A 360 15.06 16.80 -29.10
N PRO A 361 15.16 17.95 -29.77
CA PRO A 361 14.04 18.50 -30.51
C PRO A 361 13.62 17.58 -31.66
N ALA A 362 12.33 17.50 -31.96
CA ALA A 362 11.79 16.79 -33.13
C ALA A 362 12.30 17.36 -34.47
N ALA A 363 12.89 18.56 -34.45
CA ALA A 363 13.66 19.12 -35.56
C ALA A 363 14.84 18.22 -35.98
N VAL A 364 15.48 17.51 -35.06
CA VAL A 364 16.63 16.61 -35.36
C VAL A 364 16.23 15.50 -36.34
N PRO A 365 15.25 14.63 -36.02
CA PRO A 365 14.80 13.62 -36.99
C PRO A 365 14.12 14.21 -38.22
N HIS A 366 13.46 15.38 -38.09
CA HIS A 366 12.86 16.06 -39.23
C HIS A 366 13.91 16.47 -40.26
N TYR A 367 15.00 17.13 -39.84
CA TYR A 367 16.06 17.59 -40.74
C TYR A 367 16.96 16.46 -41.25
N LEU A 368 17.20 15.40 -40.46
CA LEU A 368 17.85 14.20 -40.98
C LEU A 368 17.03 13.60 -42.13
N ARG A 369 15.70 13.52 -41.98
CA ARG A 369 14.83 12.98 -43.03
C ARG A 369 14.71 13.91 -44.25
N LYS A 370 14.56 15.22 -44.04
CA LYS A 370 14.28 16.20 -45.09
C LYS A 370 15.52 16.64 -45.86
N TYR A 371 16.63 16.87 -45.15
CA TYR A 371 17.85 17.47 -45.68
C TYR A 371 19.09 16.58 -45.55
N GLY A 372 18.98 15.40 -44.92
CA GLY A 372 20.14 14.56 -44.62
C GLY A 372 21.08 15.16 -43.58
N VAL A 373 20.61 16.13 -42.78
CA VAL A 373 21.42 16.77 -41.74
C VAL A 373 21.75 15.75 -40.65
N PRO A 374 23.04 15.40 -40.45
CA PRO A 374 23.42 14.42 -39.44
C PRO A 374 23.15 14.94 -38.00
N PRO A 375 22.56 14.10 -37.11
CA PRO A 375 22.54 14.36 -35.68
C PRO A 375 23.96 14.42 -35.10
N GLU A 376 24.09 14.84 -33.84
CA GLU A 376 25.39 14.85 -33.17
C GLU A 376 26.02 13.43 -33.14
N PRO A 377 27.34 13.29 -33.41
CA PRO A 377 27.99 11.98 -33.49
C PRO A 377 27.81 11.12 -32.24
N GLU A 378 27.87 11.73 -31.06
CA GLU A 378 27.70 11.06 -29.77
C GLU A 378 26.27 10.54 -29.59
N LEU A 379 25.27 11.24 -30.14
CA LEU A 379 23.89 10.76 -30.15
C LEU A 379 23.74 9.58 -31.12
N VAL A 380 24.36 9.64 -32.29
CA VAL A 380 24.35 8.50 -33.24
C VAL A 380 25.04 7.27 -32.64
N GLU A 381 26.15 7.46 -31.93
CA GLU A 381 26.84 6.39 -31.20
C GLU A 381 25.98 5.83 -30.05
N HIS A 382 25.30 6.69 -29.29
CA HIS A 382 24.36 6.27 -28.25
C HIS A 382 23.24 5.40 -28.82
N ILE A 383 22.62 5.86 -29.92
CA ILE A 383 21.55 5.13 -30.62
C ILE A 383 22.05 3.78 -31.14
N ARG A 384 23.28 3.73 -31.66
CA ARG A 384 23.91 2.48 -32.11
C ARG A 384 24.14 1.53 -30.94
N ALA A 385 24.62 2.03 -29.80
CA ALA A 385 24.82 1.22 -28.60
C ALA A 385 23.49 0.68 -28.04
N ALA A 386 22.39 1.42 -28.19
CA ALA A 386 21.03 0.97 -27.88
C ALA A 386 20.41 0.03 -28.92
N GLY A 387 21.16 -0.36 -29.96
CA GLY A 387 20.67 -1.26 -31.01
C GLY A 387 19.53 -0.69 -31.85
N PHE A 388 19.47 0.64 -32.00
CA PHE A 388 18.43 1.38 -32.72
C PHE A 388 17.01 1.14 -32.19
N ARG A 389 16.85 0.75 -30.92
CA ARG A 389 15.55 0.64 -30.25
C ARG A 389 15.48 1.57 -29.05
N PRO A 390 14.54 2.52 -29.01
CA PRO A 390 14.41 3.40 -27.85
C PRO A 390 13.97 2.60 -26.63
N PRO A 391 14.49 2.93 -25.44
CA PRO A 391 14.06 2.30 -24.20
C PRO A 391 12.64 2.74 -23.83
N MET A 392 12.01 1.97 -22.93
CA MET A 392 10.83 2.45 -22.22
C MET A 392 11.26 3.53 -21.22
N VAL A 393 10.70 4.73 -21.34
CA VAL A 393 11.00 5.85 -20.43
C VAL A 393 9.81 6.03 -19.48
N ARG A 394 10.05 5.91 -18.17
CA ARG A 394 9.02 6.10 -17.13
C ARG A 394 8.47 7.54 -17.16
N GLU A 395 7.24 7.71 -16.69
CA GLU A 395 6.54 8.99 -16.71
C GLU A 395 7.30 10.10 -15.97
N LEU A 396 7.78 9.84 -14.76
CA LEU A 396 8.56 10.81 -13.99
C LEU A 396 9.85 11.26 -14.72
N VAL A 397 10.50 10.37 -15.49
CA VAL A 397 11.69 10.72 -16.28
C VAL A 397 11.31 11.67 -17.42
N ARG A 398 10.17 11.42 -18.10
CA ARG A 398 9.66 12.32 -19.15
C ARG A 398 9.25 13.68 -18.59
N ALA A 399 8.56 13.70 -17.45
CA ALA A 399 8.19 14.94 -16.76
C ALA A 399 9.42 15.72 -16.27
N THR A 400 10.49 15.03 -15.86
CA THR A 400 11.77 15.67 -15.51
C THR A 400 12.45 16.27 -16.74
N ALA A 401 12.46 15.54 -17.87
CA ALA A 401 12.97 16.07 -19.13
C ALA A 401 12.17 17.28 -19.62
N GLU A 402 10.84 17.27 -19.48
CA GLU A 402 9.97 18.41 -19.77
C GLU A 402 10.32 19.62 -18.88
N ALA A 403 10.48 19.43 -17.57
CA ALA A 403 10.86 20.49 -16.65
C ALA A 403 12.20 21.13 -17.04
N ASP A 404 13.20 20.33 -17.39
CA ASP A 404 14.51 20.82 -17.86
C ASP A 404 14.40 21.61 -19.18
N VAL A 405 13.56 21.17 -20.12
CA VAL A 405 13.30 21.90 -21.37
C VAL A 405 12.59 23.23 -21.13
N LEU A 406 11.67 23.27 -20.17
CA LEU A 406 10.87 24.46 -19.84
C LEU A 406 11.56 25.40 -18.83
N GLY A 407 12.69 24.99 -18.22
CA GLY A 407 13.33 25.71 -17.13
C GLY A 407 12.47 25.78 -15.86
N GLN A 408 11.61 24.79 -15.65
CA GLN A 408 10.72 24.67 -14.49
C GLN A 408 11.37 23.82 -13.38
N PRO A 409 10.94 23.95 -12.12
CA PRO A 409 11.35 23.02 -11.07
C PRO A 409 11.04 21.58 -11.46
N ARG A 410 12.02 20.68 -11.27
CA ARG A 410 11.85 19.25 -11.56
C ARG A 410 10.73 18.66 -10.67
N PRO A 411 9.89 17.76 -11.22
CA PRO A 411 8.90 17.07 -10.42
C PRO A 411 9.59 16.20 -9.37
N LYS A 412 8.98 16.15 -8.19
CA LYS A 412 9.42 15.32 -7.07
C LYS A 412 8.96 13.88 -7.27
N ARG A 413 9.74 12.91 -6.77
CA ARG A 413 9.29 11.52 -6.60
C ARG A 413 8.16 11.45 -5.57
N SER A 414 7.37 10.39 -5.64
CA SER A 414 6.27 10.11 -4.71
C SER A 414 6.14 8.61 -4.45
N GLU A 415 5.39 8.22 -3.41
CA GLU A 415 5.09 6.79 -3.17
C GLU A 415 4.36 6.12 -4.35
N ALA A 416 3.65 6.88 -5.18
CA ALA A 416 3.00 6.35 -6.38
C ALA A 416 4.00 5.89 -7.46
N ASP A 417 5.26 6.31 -7.36
CA ASP A 417 6.34 5.82 -8.22
C ASP A 417 6.91 4.47 -7.74
N LEU A 418 6.57 4.02 -6.54
CA LEU A 418 7.01 2.75 -5.99
C LEU A 418 6.00 1.63 -6.33
N PRO A 419 6.44 0.36 -6.36
CA PRO A 419 5.52 -0.77 -6.41
C PRO A 419 4.55 -0.74 -5.22
N ASP A 420 3.26 -0.93 -5.48
CA ASP A 420 2.26 -1.11 -4.42
C ASP A 420 2.42 -2.50 -3.79
N ASP A 421 3.23 -2.57 -2.75
CA ASP A 421 3.50 -3.78 -1.97
C ASP A 421 2.61 -3.89 -0.71
N THR A 422 1.46 -3.19 -0.70
CA THR A 422 0.45 -3.40 0.35
C THR A 422 -0.01 -4.85 0.39
N ALA A 423 -0.42 -5.33 1.57
CA ALA A 423 -0.83 -6.72 1.75
C ALA A 423 -2.00 -7.11 0.84
N LEU A 424 -2.94 -6.19 0.58
CA LEU A 424 -4.05 -6.40 -0.35
C LEU A 424 -3.60 -6.47 -1.81
N ALA A 425 -2.68 -5.61 -2.24
CA ALA A 425 -2.11 -5.67 -3.59
C ALA A 425 -1.33 -6.98 -3.82
N ARG A 426 -0.61 -7.46 -2.81
CA ARG A 426 0.05 -8.77 -2.84
C ARG A 426 -0.93 -9.93 -2.95
N VAL A 427 -2.02 -9.93 -2.16
CA VAL A 427 -3.10 -10.93 -2.29
C VAL A 427 -3.67 -10.96 -3.71
N ALA A 428 -3.89 -9.80 -4.33
CA ALA A 428 -4.43 -9.72 -5.69
C ALA A 428 -3.46 -10.27 -6.75
N ARG A 429 -2.14 -10.05 -6.59
CA ARG A 429 -1.11 -10.46 -7.55
C ARG A 429 -0.63 -11.91 -7.36
N GLU A 430 -0.40 -12.30 -6.11
CA GLU A 430 0.34 -13.51 -5.72
C GLU A 430 -0.52 -14.51 -4.93
N GLY A 431 -1.65 -14.07 -4.38
CA GLY A 431 -2.48 -14.89 -3.49
C GLY A 431 -1.94 -15.03 -2.07
N ASP A 432 -0.82 -14.39 -1.75
CA ASP A 432 -0.19 -14.38 -0.44
C ASP A 432 -0.01 -12.92 0.04
N PRO A 433 -0.54 -12.53 1.21
CA PRO A 433 -0.35 -11.19 1.75
C PRO A 433 1.07 -10.91 2.29
N GLY A 434 1.94 -11.92 2.43
CA GLY A 434 3.29 -11.80 3.02
C GLY A 434 3.30 -11.62 4.55
N ARG A 435 2.20 -11.13 5.13
CA ARG A 435 1.89 -11.10 6.56
C ARG A 435 0.40 -11.36 6.80
N PRO A 436 -0.03 -11.75 8.01
CA PRO A 436 -1.44 -11.73 8.35
C PRO A 436 -2.09 -10.38 8.02
N LEU A 437 -3.27 -10.43 7.39
CA LEU A 437 -4.07 -9.24 7.11
C LEU A 437 -4.59 -8.67 8.43
N ARG A 438 -4.56 -7.34 8.53
CA ARG A 438 -5.20 -6.63 9.64
C ARG A 438 -6.71 -6.77 9.54
N ALA A 439 -7.43 -6.47 10.62
CA ALA A 439 -8.88 -6.64 10.66
C ALA A 439 -9.58 -5.77 9.60
N ALA A 440 -9.19 -4.51 9.42
CA ALA A 440 -9.75 -3.63 8.41
C ALA A 440 -9.43 -4.10 6.98
N GLU A 441 -8.21 -4.58 6.74
CA GLU A 441 -7.80 -5.17 5.45
C GLU A 441 -8.63 -6.44 5.14
N THR A 442 -8.88 -7.27 6.16
CA THR A 442 -9.72 -8.48 6.05
C THR A 442 -11.15 -8.12 5.66
N LEU A 443 -11.74 -7.10 6.28
CA LEU A 443 -13.08 -6.63 5.91
C LEU A 443 -13.14 -6.02 4.51
N ALA A 444 -12.09 -5.30 4.11
CA ALA A 444 -11.98 -4.76 2.75
C ALA A 444 -11.92 -5.88 1.72
N LEU A 445 -11.08 -6.89 1.95
CA LEU A 445 -10.98 -8.06 1.08
C LEU A 445 -12.31 -8.83 1.03
N LEU A 446 -12.96 -9.06 2.18
CA LEU A 446 -14.26 -9.73 2.24
C LEU A 446 -15.29 -9.03 1.36
N GLN A 447 -15.47 -7.71 1.54
CA GLN A 447 -16.44 -6.95 0.76
C GLN A 447 -16.08 -6.92 -0.73
N GLN A 448 -14.80 -6.77 -1.06
CA GLN A 448 -14.35 -6.84 -2.45
C GLN A 448 -14.73 -8.18 -3.09
N ARG A 449 -14.45 -9.31 -2.42
CA ARG A 449 -14.80 -10.64 -2.94
C ARG A 449 -16.30 -10.85 -3.07
N LEU A 450 -17.09 -10.36 -2.12
CA LEU A 450 -18.55 -10.42 -2.21
C LEU A 450 -19.07 -9.66 -3.44
N VAL A 451 -18.55 -8.45 -3.69
CA VAL A 451 -18.89 -7.65 -4.87
C VAL A 451 -18.46 -8.32 -6.17
N GLU A 452 -17.22 -8.85 -6.25
CA GLU A 452 -16.70 -9.56 -7.42
C GLU A 452 -17.57 -10.77 -7.81
N HIS A 453 -18.17 -11.44 -6.82
CA HIS A 453 -19.06 -12.58 -7.02
C HIS A 453 -20.54 -12.21 -7.11
N GLY A 454 -20.87 -10.92 -7.16
CA GLY A 454 -22.24 -10.43 -7.33
C GLY A 454 -23.16 -10.67 -6.13
N VAL A 455 -22.59 -10.79 -4.92
CA VAL A 455 -23.39 -10.82 -3.69
C VAL A 455 -23.85 -9.39 -3.38
N PRO A 456 -25.15 -9.12 -3.26
CA PRO A 456 -25.65 -7.76 -3.05
C PRO A 456 -25.34 -7.27 -1.64
N ALA A 457 -25.05 -5.97 -1.47
CA ALA A 457 -24.79 -5.38 -0.16
C ALA A 457 -26.00 -5.46 0.80
N SER A 458 -27.21 -5.60 0.26
CA SER A 458 -28.44 -5.78 1.06
C SER A 458 -28.50 -7.13 1.77
N ALA A 459 -27.76 -8.13 1.30
CA ALA A 459 -27.83 -9.50 1.79
C ALA A 459 -27.06 -9.75 3.10
N TYR A 460 -26.22 -8.81 3.50
CA TYR A 460 -25.44 -8.93 4.72
C TYR A 460 -25.30 -7.60 5.45
N ARG A 461 -24.94 -7.66 6.73
CA ARG A 461 -24.55 -6.54 7.57
C ARG A 461 -23.23 -6.86 8.25
N ILE A 462 -22.38 -5.84 8.43
CA ILE A 462 -21.10 -5.95 9.12
C ILE A 462 -21.02 -4.83 10.14
N GLY A 463 -20.79 -5.17 11.41
CA GLY A 463 -20.50 -4.21 12.46
C GLY A 463 -21.05 -4.58 13.82
N ALA A 464 -20.41 -4.11 14.89
CA ALA A 464 -20.80 -4.46 16.26
C ALA A 464 -22.16 -3.86 16.67
N ASN A 465 -22.54 -2.73 16.07
CA ASN A 465 -23.81 -2.05 16.32
C ASN A 465 -24.95 -2.52 15.41
N GLU A 466 -24.66 -3.42 14.46
CA GLU A 466 -25.69 -3.98 13.59
C GLU A 466 -26.57 -4.92 14.40
N VAL A 467 -27.81 -4.51 14.63
CA VAL A 467 -28.85 -5.39 15.18
C VAL A 467 -29.15 -6.44 14.11
N PRO A 468 -29.02 -7.74 14.41
CA PRO A 468 -29.39 -8.78 13.46
C PRO A 468 -30.81 -8.57 12.95
N VAL A 469 -30.93 -8.46 11.63
CA VAL A 469 -32.22 -8.30 10.93
C VAL A 469 -32.68 -9.68 10.48
N ASP A 470 -33.99 -9.94 10.58
CA ASP A 470 -34.57 -11.19 10.12
C ASP A 470 -34.17 -11.50 8.67
N ASP A 471 -33.70 -12.74 8.48
CA ASP A 471 -33.24 -13.32 7.22
C ASP A 471 -32.05 -12.63 6.53
N VAL A 472 -31.34 -11.73 7.21
CA VAL A 472 -30.09 -11.10 6.74
C VAL A 472 -28.88 -11.67 7.48
N TRP A 473 -27.81 -11.98 6.75
CA TRP A 473 -26.58 -12.48 7.37
C TRP A 473 -25.82 -11.34 8.05
N THR A 474 -25.53 -11.45 9.33
CA THR A 474 -24.82 -10.42 10.09
C THR A 474 -23.49 -10.97 10.61
N LEU A 475 -22.40 -10.25 10.30
CA LEU A 475 -21.10 -10.41 10.95
C LEU A 475 -20.95 -9.29 11.98
N ARG A 476 -20.76 -9.66 13.25
CA ARG A 476 -20.59 -8.67 14.33
C ARG A 476 -19.58 -9.13 15.37
N ARG A 477 -19.13 -8.16 16.16
CA ARG A 477 -18.28 -8.41 17.33
C ARG A 477 -19.12 -8.96 18.48
N ALA A 478 -18.57 -9.93 19.21
CA ALA A 478 -19.14 -10.55 20.40
C ALA A 478 -18.13 -10.52 21.55
N ASP A 479 -18.56 -10.87 22.77
CA ASP A 479 -17.74 -10.75 23.99
C ASP A 479 -16.37 -11.45 23.91
N ASN A 480 -16.29 -12.57 23.17
CA ASN A 480 -15.08 -13.39 23.05
C ASN A 480 -14.63 -13.56 21.59
N GLY A 481 -14.86 -12.55 20.74
CA GLY A 481 -14.39 -12.53 19.35
C GLY A 481 -15.46 -12.04 18.39
N TRP A 482 -15.80 -12.88 17.41
CA TRP A 482 -16.66 -12.55 16.29
C TRP A 482 -17.78 -13.56 16.16
N GLU A 483 -18.92 -13.16 15.65
CA GLU A 483 -20.01 -14.08 15.38
C GLU A 483 -20.68 -13.82 14.04
N ILE A 484 -21.20 -14.89 13.46
CA ILE A 484 -22.04 -14.87 12.26
C ILE A 484 -23.42 -15.38 12.64
N SER A 485 -24.46 -14.64 12.25
CA SER A 485 -25.84 -15.01 12.54
C SER A 485 -26.77 -14.68 11.37
N ARG A 486 -27.93 -15.35 11.35
CA ARG A 486 -29.05 -15.03 10.44
C ARG A 486 -30.37 -15.41 11.14
N PRO A 487 -30.87 -14.57 12.05
CA PRO A 487 -32.09 -14.88 12.76
C PRO A 487 -33.32 -14.84 11.84
N PRO A 488 -34.41 -15.54 12.17
CA PRO A 488 -34.47 -16.63 13.14
C PRO A 488 -33.93 -17.95 12.57
N SER A 489 -33.51 -17.97 11.30
CA SER A 489 -33.25 -19.18 10.53
C SER A 489 -31.93 -19.90 10.88
N THR A 490 -30.98 -19.24 11.53
CA THR A 490 -29.67 -19.80 11.89
C THR A 490 -29.22 -19.30 13.26
N GLU A 491 -28.82 -20.22 14.14
CA GLU A 491 -28.21 -19.90 15.44
C GLU A 491 -26.86 -19.18 15.26
N PRO A 492 -26.48 -18.25 16.16
CA PRO A 492 -25.18 -17.58 16.09
C PRO A 492 -24.01 -18.56 16.16
N VAL A 493 -23.05 -18.42 15.24
CA VAL A 493 -21.80 -19.19 15.22
C VAL A 493 -20.65 -18.26 15.63
N ALA A 494 -19.92 -18.63 16.69
CA ALA A 494 -18.82 -17.84 17.23
C ALA A 494 -17.46 -18.25 16.64
N PHE A 495 -16.59 -17.25 16.48
CA PHE A 495 -15.23 -17.36 15.94
C PHE A 495 -14.26 -16.54 16.81
N PRO A 496 -13.06 -17.07 17.09
CA PRO A 496 -12.08 -16.37 17.91
C PRO A 496 -11.39 -15.20 17.17
N ASN A 497 -11.43 -15.17 15.83
CA ASN A 497 -10.81 -14.12 15.02
C ASN A 497 -11.67 -13.75 13.82
N LEU A 498 -11.52 -12.50 13.36
CA LEU A 498 -12.30 -11.96 12.26
C LEU A 498 -12.06 -12.66 10.93
N ALA A 499 -10.83 -13.11 10.66
CA ALA A 499 -10.48 -13.71 9.39
C ALA A 499 -11.26 -15.00 9.13
N ASP A 500 -11.46 -15.83 10.16
CA ASP A 500 -12.24 -17.06 10.05
C ASP A 500 -13.74 -16.77 9.94
N ALA A 501 -14.26 -15.79 10.69
CA ALA A 501 -15.64 -15.33 10.54
C ALA A 501 -15.92 -14.80 9.12
N ALA A 502 -14.98 -14.03 8.56
CA ALA A 502 -15.06 -13.50 7.21
C ALA A 502 -15.06 -14.61 6.14
N ARG A 503 -14.16 -15.60 6.28
CA ARG A 503 -14.13 -16.78 5.40
C ARG A 503 -15.43 -17.59 5.46
N TYR A 504 -15.96 -17.78 6.67
CA TYR A 504 -17.23 -18.48 6.88
C TYR A 504 -18.39 -17.75 6.20
N LEU A 505 -18.51 -16.43 6.41
CA LEU A 505 -19.54 -15.62 5.78
C LEU A 505 -19.44 -15.65 4.26
N LEU A 506 -18.23 -15.45 3.72
CA LEU A 506 -17.99 -15.52 2.28
C LEU A 506 -18.41 -16.88 1.70
N GLY A 507 -17.95 -17.98 2.29
CA GLY A 507 -18.32 -19.33 1.84
C GLY A 507 -19.82 -19.57 1.91
N THR A 508 -20.47 -19.13 2.98
CA THR A 508 -21.91 -19.25 3.18
C THR A 508 -22.69 -18.51 2.09
N LEU A 509 -22.34 -17.24 1.83
CA LEU A 509 -23.03 -16.41 0.84
C LEU A 509 -22.77 -16.88 -0.61
N LEU A 510 -21.63 -17.51 -0.89
CA LEU A 510 -21.34 -18.07 -2.22
C LEU A 510 -22.02 -19.41 -2.46
N MET A 511 -22.14 -20.26 -1.43
CA MET A 511 -22.83 -21.54 -1.53
C MET A 511 -24.35 -21.38 -1.51
N LEU A 512 -24.86 -20.44 -0.71
CA LEU A 512 -26.28 -20.17 -0.50
C LEU A 512 -26.59 -18.71 -0.85
N PRO A 513 -26.54 -18.35 -2.14
CA PRO A 513 -26.68 -16.98 -2.59
C PRO A 513 -28.03 -16.40 -2.18
N PRO A 514 -28.04 -15.31 -1.40
CA PRO A 514 -29.27 -14.68 -0.94
C PRO A 514 -30.01 -14.04 -2.12
N ARG A 515 -31.34 -13.97 -2.01
CA ARG A 515 -32.17 -13.25 -2.98
C ARG A 515 -32.04 -11.75 -2.71
N ALA A 516 -31.70 -10.98 -3.74
CA ALA A 516 -31.73 -9.53 -3.65
C ALA A 516 -33.21 -9.08 -3.53
N PRO A 517 -33.62 -8.36 -2.47
CA PRO A 517 -34.97 -7.80 -2.40
C PRO A 517 -35.20 -6.71 -3.47
N ASP A 518 -34.16 -5.94 -3.77
CA ASP A 518 -34.15 -4.85 -4.77
C ASP A 518 -33.38 -5.27 -6.04
N GLU A 519 -33.75 -6.41 -6.61
CA GLU A 519 -33.15 -6.87 -7.86
C GLU A 519 -33.53 -5.95 -9.02
N SER A 520 -32.54 -5.26 -9.62
CA SER A 520 -32.83 -4.34 -10.73
C SER A 520 -33.21 -5.09 -12.00
N ASP A 521 -34.26 -4.61 -12.66
CA ASP A 521 -34.65 -5.02 -14.01
C ASP A 521 -34.25 -3.97 -15.07
N GLN A 522 -33.56 -2.89 -14.67
CA GLN A 522 -33.17 -1.82 -15.58
C GLN A 522 -32.06 -2.33 -16.53
N PRO A 523 -32.24 -2.19 -17.86
CA PRO A 523 -31.23 -2.65 -18.82
C PRO A 523 -29.84 -2.03 -18.64
N ALA A 524 -29.76 -0.81 -18.08
CA ALA A 524 -28.49 -0.12 -17.84
C ALA A 524 -27.62 -0.84 -16.80
N ASP A 525 -28.21 -1.63 -15.91
CA ASP A 525 -27.52 -2.31 -14.82
C ASP A 525 -26.95 -3.67 -15.25
N TRP A 526 -27.27 -4.15 -16.46
CA TRP A 526 -26.91 -5.49 -16.92
C TRP A 526 -26.16 -5.45 -18.26
N PRO A 527 -24.93 -5.99 -18.34
CA PRO A 527 -24.14 -5.96 -19.56
C PRO A 527 -24.61 -6.97 -20.62
N ILE A 528 -25.51 -7.89 -20.25
CA ILE A 528 -26.09 -8.89 -21.16
C ILE A 528 -27.61 -8.76 -21.08
N LEU A 529 -28.23 -8.51 -22.22
CA LEU A 529 -29.67 -8.29 -22.33
C LEU A 529 -30.34 -9.42 -23.11
N PRO A 530 -31.61 -9.73 -22.84
CA PRO A 530 -32.40 -10.62 -23.67
C PRO A 530 -32.49 -10.09 -25.11
N GLN A 531 -32.26 -10.98 -26.09
CA GLN A 531 -32.44 -10.66 -27.50
C GLN A 531 -33.93 -10.47 -27.83
N ARG A 532 -34.21 -9.87 -29.01
CA ARG A 532 -35.58 -9.66 -29.46
C ARG A 532 -36.37 -10.97 -29.47
N GLY A 533 -37.51 -10.98 -28.79
CA GLY A 533 -38.39 -12.13 -28.67
C GLY A 533 -38.12 -13.04 -27.47
N GLU A 534 -36.99 -12.85 -26.76
CA GLU A 534 -36.73 -13.50 -25.48
C GLU A 534 -37.47 -12.79 -24.32
N PRO A 535 -37.80 -13.50 -23.22
CA PRO A 535 -38.42 -12.89 -22.06
C PRO A 535 -37.57 -11.74 -21.49
N PRO A 536 -38.18 -10.62 -21.04
CA PRO A 536 -37.45 -9.48 -20.49
C PRO A 536 -36.80 -9.80 -19.14
N LEU A 537 -35.91 -8.93 -18.65
CA LEU A 537 -35.13 -9.18 -17.42
C LEU A 537 -35.98 -9.43 -16.16
N SER A 538 -37.17 -8.86 -16.10
CA SER A 538 -38.14 -9.06 -15.01
C SER A 538 -38.67 -10.49 -14.89
N PHE A 539 -38.44 -11.34 -15.90
CA PHE A 539 -38.79 -12.76 -15.87
C PHE A 539 -37.72 -13.63 -15.20
N TYR A 540 -36.57 -13.06 -14.83
CA TYR A 540 -35.50 -13.81 -14.18
C TYR A 540 -35.27 -13.24 -12.78
N ARG A 541 -35.23 -14.13 -11.80
CA ARG A 541 -34.92 -13.83 -10.40
C ARG A 541 -33.51 -14.30 -10.04
N GLY A 542 -32.87 -13.65 -9.08
CA GLY A 542 -31.51 -13.98 -8.67
C GLY A 542 -30.50 -13.79 -9.79
N LYS A 543 -30.71 -12.76 -10.63
CA LYS A 543 -29.84 -12.39 -11.73
C LYS A 543 -28.42 -12.15 -11.22
N ARG A 544 -27.44 -12.79 -11.87
CA ARG A 544 -26.01 -12.54 -11.62
C ARG A 544 -25.17 -12.94 -12.82
N LEU A 545 -23.98 -12.37 -12.92
CA LEU A 545 -23.02 -12.78 -13.94
C LEU A 545 -22.22 -13.99 -13.45
N ILE A 546 -22.17 -15.03 -14.27
CA ILE A 546 -21.33 -16.21 -14.03
C ILE A 546 -20.53 -16.55 -15.28
N VAL A 547 -19.59 -17.49 -15.15
CA VAL A 547 -18.89 -18.10 -16.27
C VAL A 547 -19.38 -19.54 -16.42
N LEU A 548 -19.91 -19.89 -17.59
CA LEU A 548 -20.15 -21.28 -17.96
C LEU A 548 -18.84 -21.89 -18.44
N PRO A 549 -18.29 -22.91 -17.74
CA PRO A 549 -17.05 -23.55 -18.16
C PRO A 549 -17.24 -24.39 -19.43
N ALA A 550 -16.13 -24.66 -20.11
CA ALA A 550 -16.10 -25.61 -21.21
C ALA A 550 -16.55 -27.01 -20.73
N GLY A 551 -17.23 -27.74 -21.60
CA GLY A 551 -17.80 -29.07 -21.33
C GLY A 551 -19.24 -29.05 -20.81
N VAL A 552 -19.75 -27.92 -20.31
CA VAL A 552 -21.14 -27.81 -19.84
C VAL A 552 -22.11 -27.99 -21.01
N THR A 553 -23.12 -28.84 -20.83
CA THR A 553 -24.24 -28.95 -21.76
C THR A 553 -25.36 -28.01 -21.32
N VAL A 554 -25.84 -27.20 -22.26
CA VAL A 554 -27.02 -26.33 -22.14
C VAL A 554 -28.03 -26.73 -23.20
N GLN A 555 -29.28 -26.36 -23.00
CA GLN A 555 -30.35 -26.65 -23.96
C GLN A 555 -31.13 -25.40 -24.31
N ARG A 556 -31.70 -25.38 -25.51
CA ARG A 556 -32.49 -24.27 -26.02
C ARG A 556 -33.84 -24.74 -26.52
N TYR A 557 -34.86 -23.94 -26.22
CA TYR A 557 -36.20 -24.03 -26.78
C TYR A 557 -36.46 -22.79 -27.67
N GLY A 558 -36.48 -23.01 -28.99
CA GLY A 558 -36.60 -22.01 -30.05
C GLY A 558 -35.36 -21.91 -30.96
N ASN A 559 -35.52 -21.21 -32.08
CA ASN A 559 -34.50 -20.99 -33.13
C ASN A 559 -33.18 -20.37 -32.64
N GLU A 560 -32.11 -20.39 -33.44
CA GLU A 560 -30.79 -19.92 -33.00
C GLU A 560 -30.58 -18.38 -33.00
N THR A 561 -31.60 -17.58 -33.32
CA THR A 561 -31.47 -16.11 -33.38
C THR A 561 -31.53 -15.42 -32.02
N GLY A 562 -32.04 -16.12 -31.00
CA GLY A 562 -32.05 -15.62 -29.63
C GLY A 562 -30.80 -16.02 -28.84
N ASN A 563 -30.72 -15.60 -27.58
CA ASN A 563 -29.55 -15.82 -26.71
C ASN A 563 -29.86 -16.54 -25.40
N LEU A 564 -31.09 -17.03 -25.22
CA LEU A 564 -31.51 -17.76 -24.03
C LEU A 564 -31.22 -19.26 -24.15
N VAL A 565 -30.54 -19.83 -23.17
CA VAL A 565 -30.43 -21.28 -22.97
C VAL A 565 -30.75 -21.62 -21.52
N HIS A 566 -31.04 -22.87 -21.25
CA HIS A 566 -31.29 -23.40 -19.91
C HIS A 566 -30.29 -24.49 -19.55
N SER A 567 -30.19 -24.83 -18.26
CA SER A 567 -29.44 -26.03 -17.86
C SER A 567 -29.99 -27.26 -18.58
N ALA A 568 -29.14 -28.23 -18.90
CA ALA A 568 -29.56 -29.47 -19.58
C ALA A 568 -30.64 -30.26 -18.81
N SER A 569 -30.80 -30.02 -17.51
CA SER A 569 -31.80 -30.66 -16.66
C SER A 569 -33.14 -29.93 -16.61
N ALA A 570 -33.25 -28.71 -17.15
CA ALA A 570 -34.49 -27.93 -17.10
C ALA A 570 -35.62 -28.62 -17.89
N ARG A 571 -36.82 -28.68 -17.32
CA ARG A 571 -38.01 -29.15 -18.06
C ARG A 571 -38.65 -27.97 -18.77
N PHE A 572 -39.29 -28.22 -19.92
CA PHE A 572 -39.92 -27.15 -20.71
C PHE A 572 -40.92 -26.33 -19.90
N GLU A 573 -41.76 -26.97 -19.08
CA GLU A 573 -42.75 -26.33 -18.19
C GLU A 573 -42.11 -25.33 -17.21
N GLU A 574 -40.87 -25.58 -16.78
CA GLU A 574 -40.14 -24.74 -15.84
C GLU A 574 -39.52 -23.52 -16.53
N THR A 575 -39.46 -23.48 -17.86
CA THR A 575 -38.85 -22.38 -18.62
C THR A 575 -39.74 -21.15 -18.72
N SER A 576 -41.04 -21.28 -18.43
CA SER A 576 -42.04 -20.21 -18.62
C SER A 576 -42.10 -19.65 -20.04
N LEU A 577 -41.69 -20.45 -21.04
CA LEU A 577 -41.75 -20.11 -22.45
C LEU A 577 -43.10 -20.47 -23.07
N THR A 578 -43.42 -19.86 -24.21
CA THR A 578 -44.65 -20.17 -24.94
C THR A 578 -44.58 -21.59 -25.55
N PRO A 579 -45.67 -22.39 -25.52
CA PRO A 579 -45.66 -23.79 -25.99
C PRO A 579 -45.14 -24.01 -27.41
N ALA A 580 -45.25 -23.01 -28.29
CA ALA A 580 -44.70 -23.09 -29.65
C ALA A 580 -43.18 -23.35 -29.68
N ARG A 581 -42.44 -22.87 -28.66
CA ARG A 581 -40.99 -23.01 -28.57
C ARG A 581 -40.52 -24.43 -28.24
N GLU A 582 -41.39 -25.28 -27.69
CA GLU A 582 -41.04 -26.67 -27.35
C GLU A 582 -40.71 -27.51 -28.59
N ARG A 583 -41.33 -27.18 -29.73
CA ARG A 583 -41.13 -27.89 -31.00
C ARG A 583 -39.71 -27.79 -31.54
N GLU A 584 -38.99 -26.72 -31.19
CA GLU A 584 -37.62 -26.46 -31.62
C GLU A 584 -36.69 -26.64 -30.42
N HIS A 585 -36.24 -27.85 -30.18
CA HIS A 585 -35.36 -28.19 -29.05
C HIS A 585 -33.99 -28.65 -29.54
N GLN A 586 -32.92 -28.04 -29.02
CA GLN A 586 -31.55 -28.43 -29.35
C GLN A 586 -30.63 -28.28 -28.14
N GLN A 587 -29.73 -29.24 -27.96
CA GLN A 587 -28.67 -29.18 -26.96
C GLN A 587 -27.36 -28.67 -27.56
N TYR A 588 -26.60 -27.94 -26.74
CA TYR A 588 -25.30 -27.40 -27.09
C TYR A 588 -24.29 -27.71 -25.99
N ARG A 589 -23.06 -28.01 -26.39
CA ARG A 589 -21.91 -28.12 -25.48
C ARG A 589 -21.09 -26.85 -25.56
N VAL A 590 -20.80 -26.25 -24.40
CA VAL A 590 -19.91 -25.10 -24.27
C VAL A 590 -18.48 -25.56 -24.56
N GLN A 591 -17.82 -24.93 -25.52
CA GLN A 591 -16.48 -25.32 -25.96
C GLN A 591 -15.37 -24.51 -25.28
N ARG A 592 -15.69 -23.30 -24.82
CA ARG A 592 -14.80 -22.43 -24.04
C ARG A 592 -15.60 -21.63 -23.04
N ALA A 593 -14.94 -21.14 -22.00
CA ALA A 593 -15.57 -20.33 -20.96
C ALA A 593 -16.41 -19.17 -21.54
N LEU A 594 -17.69 -19.10 -21.17
CA LEU A 594 -18.62 -18.06 -21.60
C LEU A 594 -19.16 -17.29 -20.40
N ARG A 595 -18.93 -15.98 -20.37
CA ARG A 595 -19.58 -15.10 -19.39
C ARG A 595 -21.06 -14.92 -19.78
N VAL A 596 -21.96 -15.28 -18.88
CA VAL A 596 -23.41 -15.24 -19.10
C VAL A 596 -24.11 -14.54 -17.94
N LEU A 597 -25.29 -13.98 -18.22
CA LEU A 597 -26.22 -13.58 -17.17
C LEU A 597 -27.08 -14.80 -16.83
N THR A 598 -27.01 -15.28 -15.60
CA THR A 598 -27.87 -16.37 -15.12
C THR A 598 -29.00 -15.83 -14.27
N GLY A 599 -30.12 -16.54 -14.23
CA GLY A 599 -31.22 -16.31 -13.30
C GLY A 599 -32.17 -17.49 -13.30
N VAL A 600 -33.15 -17.47 -12.39
CA VAL A 600 -34.21 -18.47 -12.30
C VAL A 600 -35.48 -17.88 -12.92
N THR A 601 -36.09 -18.60 -13.85
CA THR A 601 -37.33 -18.16 -14.51
C THR A 601 -38.47 -17.99 -13.51
N ALA A 602 -39.16 -16.86 -13.59
CA ALA A 602 -40.36 -16.58 -12.84
C ALA A 602 -41.56 -17.36 -13.42
N PRO A 603 -42.59 -17.68 -12.60
CA PRO A 603 -43.83 -18.25 -13.11
C PRO A 603 -44.51 -17.33 -14.12
N TRP A 604 -45.10 -17.88 -15.18
CA TRP A 604 -45.86 -17.11 -16.16
C TRP A 604 -47.03 -17.90 -16.76
N GLY A 605 -48.24 -17.34 -16.64
CA GLY A 605 -49.46 -18.03 -17.06
C GLY A 605 -49.62 -19.38 -16.32
N PRO A 606 -49.83 -20.50 -17.03
CA PRO A 606 -49.93 -21.83 -16.41
C PRO A 606 -48.56 -22.45 -16.07
N MET A 607 -47.45 -21.84 -16.49
CA MET A 607 -46.11 -22.40 -16.30
C MET A 607 -45.56 -22.07 -14.90
N PRO A 608 -45.07 -23.07 -14.14
CA PRO A 608 -44.58 -22.85 -12.78
C PRO A 608 -43.28 -22.03 -12.69
N GLY A 609 -42.50 -21.94 -13.78
CA GLY A 609 -41.15 -21.38 -13.73
C GLY A 609 -40.18 -22.28 -12.97
N GLY A 610 -39.03 -21.73 -12.56
CA GLY A 610 -38.03 -22.44 -11.75
C GLY A 610 -36.83 -23.02 -12.51
N ALA A 611 -36.79 -22.91 -13.84
CA ALA A 611 -35.64 -23.32 -14.62
C ALA A 611 -34.47 -22.35 -14.43
N VAL A 612 -33.25 -22.90 -14.33
CA VAL A 612 -32.03 -22.10 -14.45
C VAL A 612 -31.88 -21.68 -15.90
N ALA A 613 -31.80 -20.37 -16.11
CA ALA A 613 -31.64 -19.73 -17.40
C ALA A 613 -30.26 -19.08 -17.50
N TYR A 614 -29.73 -19.05 -18.72
CA TYR A 614 -28.49 -18.39 -19.08
C TYR A 614 -28.73 -17.55 -20.34
N LEU A 615 -28.58 -16.24 -20.20
CA LEU A 615 -28.54 -15.30 -21.30
C LEU A 615 -27.09 -15.12 -21.76
N LEU A 616 -26.84 -15.47 -23.01
CA LEU A 616 -25.52 -15.35 -23.64
C LEU A 616 -25.32 -13.92 -24.19
N PRO A 617 -24.08 -13.44 -24.31
CA PRO A 617 -23.81 -12.06 -24.76
C PRO A 617 -24.17 -11.80 -26.23
N ARG A 618 -24.42 -12.87 -26.99
CA ARG A 618 -24.73 -12.84 -28.43
C ARG A 618 -25.70 -13.98 -28.77
N PRO A 619 -26.38 -13.95 -29.94
CA PRO A 619 -27.24 -15.03 -30.39
C PRO A 619 -26.52 -16.40 -30.46
N ILE A 620 -27.27 -17.48 -30.31
CA ILE A 620 -26.73 -18.86 -30.33
C ILE A 620 -26.01 -19.15 -31.65
N ALA A 621 -26.60 -18.76 -32.78
CA ALA A 621 -26.01 -18.99 -34.10
C ALA A 621 -24.57 -18.44 -34.19
N GLN A 622 -24.33 -17.25 -33.62
CA GLN A 622 -23.02 -16.62 -33.64
C GLN A 622 -22.02 -17.31 -32.71
N HIS A 623 -22.47 -17.86 -31.58
CA HIS A 623 -21.61 -18.65 -30.71
C HIS A 623 -21.25 -20.00 -31.32
N VAL A 624 -22.15 -20.60 -32.10
CA VAL A 624 -21.86 -21.82 -32.87
C VAL A 624 -20.86 -21.53 -33.99
N GLU A 625 -21.08 -20.47 -34.76
CA GLU A 625 -20.18 -20.04 -35.83
C GLU A 625 -18.77 -19.71 -35.31
N ALA A 626 -18.69 -19.01 -34.16
CA ALA A 626 -17.43 -18.70 -33.51
C ALA A 626 -16.80 -19.88 -32.74
N GLY A 627 -17.39 -21.09 -32.82
CA GLY A 627 -16.91 -22.30 -32.16
C GLY A 627 -16.96 -22.26 -30.63
N ALA A 628 -17.72 -21.33 -30.03
CA ALA A 628 -17.90 -21.24 -28.58
C ALA A 628 -18.96 -22.22 -28.06
N LEU A 629 -19.91 -22.61 -28.91
CA LEU A 629 -20.87 -23.68 -28.69
C LEU A 629 -20.76 -24.71 -29.84
N SER A 630 -21.02 -25.97 -29.55
CA SER A 630 -21.27 -26.99 -30.58
C SER A 630 -22.62 -27.65 -30.34
N ARG A 631 -23.30 -28.06 -31.41
CA ARG A 631 -24.50 -28.90 -31.29
C ARG A 631 -24.11 -30.27 -30.74
N VAL A 632 -24.92 -30.81 -29.83
CA VAL A 632 -24.77 -32.17 -29.26
C VAL A 632 -25.65 -33.14 -30.01
#